data_AF-A0A8S2P0R8-F1
#
_entry.id   AF-A0A8S2P0R8-F1
#
_cell.length_a   1.000
_cell.length_b   1.000
_cell.length_c   1.000
_cell.angle_alpha   90.00
_cell.angle_beta   90.00
_cell.angle_gamma   90.00
#
_symmetry.space_group_name_H-M   'P 1'
#
loop_
_entity.id
_entity.type
_entity.pdbx_description
1 polymer ?
#
loop_
_entity_poly.entity_id
_entity_poly.type
_entity_poly.pdbx_seq_one_letter_code
_entity_poly.pdbx_strand_id
1 'polypeptide(L)'
;WPGPLSLLSCASWSTSSTAFCDGVLSSTIPWELLKKQFYENKAYQTFYEFLREGRKATDSKSAATAVVVDPIKDMMRLVMDEFTSLEFYARPVESNILNAMFIICKNDGYILRDGIPDMNDLWPGCLVRTVSYGHISAFIFSQSTFLHATAEMLQRQQPNVKLKKNPVVTLANVTASSNT
;
A
#
# COMPACT_ATOMS: atom_id res chain seq x y z
N TRP A 1 6.42 -24.52 -2.61
CA TRP A 1 4.98 -24.80 -2.50
C TRP A 1 4.28 -24.16 -3.70
N PRO A 2 3.57 -24.92 -4.56
CA PRO A 2 3.01 -24.40 -5.82
C PRO A 2 1.54 -23.95 -5.72
N GLY A 3 0.96 -23.90 -4.52
CA GLY A 3 -0.44 -23.53 -4.34
C GLY A 3 -0.71 -22.03 -4.57
N PRO A 4 -1.98 -21.65 -4.82
CA PRO A 4 -2.36 -20.25 -4.95
C PRO A 4 -2.14 -19.50 -3.63
N LEU A 5 -1.23 -18.53 -3.62
CA LEU A 5 -1.05 -17.62 -2.48
C LEU A 5 -2.03 -16.45 -2.63
N SER A 6 -2.87 -16.21 -1.62
CA SER A 6 -3.71 -15.02 -1.57
C SER A 6 -3.05 -13.91 -0.79
N LEU A 7 -3.06 -12.71 -1.37
CA LEU A 7 -2.60 -11.47 -0.78
C LEU A 7 -3.82 -10.57 -0.54
N LEU A 8 -3.98 -10.11 0.70
CA LEU A 8 -4.98 -9.10 1.05
C LEU A 8 -4.28 -7.91 1.70
N SER A 9 -4.36 -6.76 1.05
CA SER A 9 -3.93 -5.47 1.60
C SER A 9 -5.16 -4.67 2.06
N CYS A 10 -5.07 -4.13 3.26
CA CYS A 10 -6.14 -3.38 3.91
C CYS A 10 -5.71 -1.92 4.12
N ALA A 11 -6.52 -0.99 3.62
CA ALA A 11 -6.28 0.45 3.74
C ALA A 11 -4.87 0.88 3.29
N SER A 12 -4.36 0.22 2.25
CA SER A 12 -3.04 0.51 1.67
C SER A 12 -3.20 0.90 0.19
N TRP A 13 -2.25 1.69 -0.29
CA TRP A 13 -2.10 2.03 -1.71
C TRP A 13 -0.77 1.48 -2.23
N SER A 14 -0.31 1.94 -3.38
CA SER A 14 0.91 1.47 -4.03
C SER A 14 2.22 1.94 -3.41
N THR A 15 2.27 3.10 -2.76
CA THR A 15 3.47 3.62 -2.07
C THR A 15 3.06 4.47 -0.87
N SER A 16 3.96 4.58 0.11
CA SER A 16 3.79 5.45 1.29
C SER A 16 4.47 6.82 1.13
N SER A 17 5.25 7.04 0.07
CA SER A 17 6.11 8.22 -0.05
C SER A 17 5.36 9.54 0.01
N THR A 18 4.18 9.63 -0.60
CA THR A 18 3.34 10.82 -0.53
C THR A 18 2.80 11.05 0.87
N ALA A 19 2.38 10.02 1.61
CA ALA A 19 1.91 10.15 2.98
C ALA A 19 2.97 10.79 3.88
N PHE A 20 4.24 10.39 3.69
CA PHE A 20 5.40 10.88 4.44
C PHE A 20 5.94 12.23 3.96
N CYS A 21 5.83 12.56 2.67
CA CYS A 21 6.44 13.78 2.12
C CYS A 21 5.45 14.94 2.04
N ASP A 22 4.22 14.67 1.60
CA ASP A 22 3.20 15.69 1.31
C ASP A 22 1.91 15.49 2.12
N GLY A 23 1.73 14.31 2.72
CA GLY A 23 0.52 13.91 3.42
C GLY A 23 0.56 14.12 4.93
N VAL A 24 -0.37 13.46 5.61
CA VAL A 24 -0.60 13.67 7.06
C VAL A 24 0.63 13.35 7.91
N LEU A 25 1.51 12.44 7.48
CA LEU A 25 2.72 12.08 8.22
C LEU A 25 3.87 13.06 8.01
N SER A 26 3.83 13.91 6.98
CA SER A 26 4.89 14.90 6.72
C SER A 26 5.10 15.83 7.91
N SER A 27 4.02 16.23 8.59
CA SER A 27 4.10 17.06 9.79
C SER A 27 4.80 16.40 10.99
N THR A 28 4.90 15.06 10.99
CA THR A 28 5.51 14.28 12.07
C THR A 28 7.01 14.05 11.87
N ILE A 29 7.52 14.31 10.67
CA ILE A 29 8.93 14.13 10.34
C ILE A 29 9.72 15.35 10.84
N PRO A 30 10.80 15.15 11.62
CA PRO A 30 11.63 16.25 12.09
C PRO A 30 12.55 16.74 10.95
N TRP A 31 11.98 17.47 9.99
CA TRP A 31 12.67 17.90 8.76
C TRP A 31 13.96 18.67 9.02
N GLU A 32 14.00 19.53 10.04
CA GLU A 32 15.21 20.28 10.40
C GLU A 32 16.34 19.38 10.91
N LEU A 33 15.99 18.35 11.70
CA LEU A 33 16.97 17.36 12.15
C LEU A 33 17.48 16.52 10.98
N LEU A 34 16.57 16.06 10.10
CA LEU A 34 16.93 15.29 8.92
C LEU A 34 17.83 16.10 7.97
N LYS A 35 17.51 17.39 7.78
CA LYS A 35 18.32 18.34 7.01
C LYS A 35 19.72 18.49 7.61
N LYS A 36 19.80 18.68 8.93
CA LYS A 36 21.09 18.75 9.65
C LYS A 36 21.90 17.47 9.43
N GLN A 37 21.29 16.30 9.63
CA GLN A 37 21.94 14.99 9.45
C GLN A 37 22.42 14.78 8.01
N PHE A 38 21.63 15.22 7.02
CA PHE A 38 21.99 15.13 5.61
C PHE A 38 23.27 15.90 5.28
N TYR A 39 23.42 17.13 5.79
CA TYR A 39 24.59 17.95 5.49
C TYR A 39 25.81 17.61 6.36
N GLU A 40 25.60 17.14 7.59
CA GLU A 40 26.70 16.82 8.52
C GLU A 40 27.28 15.43 8.31
N ASN A 41 26.48 14.47 7.82
CA ASN A 41 26.92 13.09 7.65
C ASN A 41 26.86 12.66 6.18
N LYS A 42 28.05 12.44 5.60
CA LYS A 42 28.22 12.02 4.20
C LYS A 42 27.48 10.73 3.84
N ALA A 43 27.23 9.83 4.81
CA ALA A 43 26.50 8.60 4.53
C ALA A 43 25.09 8.84 3.97
N TYR A 44 24.40 9.90 4.43
CA TYR A 44 23.08 10.27 3.90
C TYR A 44 23.16 10.77 2.45
N GLN A 45 24.19 11.55 2.11
CA GLN A 45 24.41 12.04 0.75
C GLN A 45 24.75 10.88 -0.20
N THR A 46 25.66 9.99 0.22
CA THR A 46 26.02 8.79 -0.56
C THR A 46 24.81 7.88 -0.77
N PHE A 47 23.99 7.67 0.27
CA PHE A 47 22.79 6.86 0.14
C PHE A 47 21.74 7.52 -0.76
N TYR A 48 21.55 8.84 -0.66
CA TYR A 48 20.68 9.61 -1.54
C TYR A 48 21.11 9.50 -3.01
N GLU A 49 22.40 9.66 -3.29
CA GLU A 49 22.96 9.50 -4.65
C GLU A 49 22.74 8.09 -5.18
N PHE A 50 23.01 7.06 -4.36
CA PHE A 50 22.76 5.66 -4.70
C PHE A 50 21.29 5.42 -5.10
N LEU A 51 20.33 5.88 -4.30
CA LEU A 51 18.90 5.73 -4.60
C LEU A 51 18.50 6.47 -5.87
N ARG A 52 19.05 7.67 -6.08
CA ARG A 52 18.75 8.50 -7.25
C ARG A 52 19.32 7.91 -8.54
N GLU A 53 20.50 7.30 -8.48
CA GLU A 53 21.09 6.57 -9.60
C GLU A 53 20.29 5.30 -9.91
N GLY A 54 19.88 4.55 -8.88
CA GLY A 54 19.02 3.38 -9.02
C GLY A 54 17.73 3.70 -9.78
N ARG A 55 17.03 4.78 -9.41
CA ARG A 55 15.80 5.24 -10.09
C ARG A 55 16.04 5.67 -11.54
N LYS A 56 17.16 6.34 -11.85
CA LYS A 56 17.48 6.73 -13.24
C LYS A 56 17.68 5.51 -14.15
N ALA A 57 18.19 4.41 -13.61
CA ALA A 57 18.38 3.18 -14.37
C ALA A 57 17.04 2.49 -14.70
N THR A 58 16.01 2.62 -13.84
CA THR A 58 14.68 2.04 -14.08
C THR A 58 13.84 2.89 -15.04
N ASP A 59 13.95 4.22 -14.98
CA ASP A 59 13.01 5.17 -15.61
C ASP A 59 13.36 5.56 -17.06
N SER A 60 13.90 4.62 -17.85
CA SER A 60 14.25 4.81 -19.27
C SER A 60 13.10 5.31 -20.18
N LYS A 61 11.86 5.44 -19.67
CA LYS A 61 10.66 5.88 -20.40
C LYS A 61 9.98 7.16 -19.86
N SER A 62 10.46 7.78 -18.77
CA SER A 62 9.83 9.00 -18.21
C SER A 62 10.85 10.06 -17.77
N ALA A 63 12.03 10.07 -18.40
CA ALA A 63 13.12 11.01 -18.13
C ALA A 63 12.78 12.48 -18.48
N ALA A 64 11.90 13.09 -17.70
CA ALA A 64 12.02 14.50 -17.38
C ALA A 64 12.77 14.54 -16.05
N THR A 65 14.04 14.97 -16.09
CA THR A 65 14.85 15.32 -14.93
C THR A 65 14.07 16.32 -14.09
N ALA A 66 13.24 15.84 -13.16
CA ALA A 66 12.49 16.70 -12.27
C ALA A 66 13.51 17.56 -11.53
N VAL A 67 13.38 18.88 -11.68
CA VAL A 67 14.20 19.83 -10.96
C VAL A 67 13.95 19.57 -9.47
N VAL A 68 14.96 19.05 -8.78
CA VAL A 68 14.86 18.76 -7.36
C VAL A 68 14.83 20.08 -6.62
N VAL A 69 13.63 20.48 -6.17
CA VAL A 69 13.42 21.73 -5.43
C VAL A 69 13.93 21.61 -3.99
N ASP A 70 13.77 20.43 -3.38
CA ASP A 70 14.19 20.16 -2.01
C ASP A 70 14.86 18.77 -1.93
N PRO A 71 16.19 18.68 -1.80
CA PRO A 71 16.90 17.40 -1.78
C PRO A 71 16.57 16.55 -0.55
N ILE A 72 16.13 17.14 0.56
CA ILE A 72 15.79 16.41 1.77
C ILE A 72 14.46 15.69 1.60
N LYS A 73 13.46 16.41 1.06
CA LYS A 73 12.17 15.79 0.70
C LYS A 73 12.32 14.78 -0.42
N ASP A 74 13.17 15.06 -1.41
CA ASP A 74 13.45 14.11 -2.49
C ASP A 74 14.11 12.83 -1.96
N MET A 75 15.11 12.95 -1.07
CA MET A 75 15.69 11.81 -0.37
C MET A 75 14.62 11.01 0.38
N MET A 76 13.79 11.67 1.18
CA MET A 76 12.73 10.98 1.92
C MET A 76 11.75 10.25 0.99
N ARG A 77 11.39 10.86 -0.14
CA ARG A 77 10.53 10.24 -1.16
C ARG A 77 11.20 9.00 -1.76
N LEU A 78 12.47 9.10 -2.14
CA LEU A 78 13.26 7.97 -2.67
C LEU A 78 13.35 6.83 -1.66
N VAL A 79 13.62 7.14 -0.39
CA VAL A 79 13.69 6.14 0.68
C VAL A 79 12.34 5.42 0.83
N MET A 80 11.25 6.18 0.91
CA MET A 80 9.92 5.58 1.07
C MET A 80 9.51 4.77 -0.15
N ASP A 81 9.78 5.25 -1.36
CA ASP A 81 9.46 4.50 -2.57
C ASP A 81 10.28 3.21 -2.66
N GLU A 82 11.58 3.24 -2.39
CA GLU A 82 12.44 2.04 -2.42
C GLU A 82 11.90 0.91 -1.53
N PHE A 83 11.41 1.23 -0.33
CA PHE A 83 10.98 0.23 0.64
C PHE A 83 9.48 -0.04 0.67
N THR A 84 8.65 0.78 0.04
CA THR A 84 7.19 0.65 0.14
C THR A 84 6.46 0.67 -1.19
N SER A 85 7.10 1.12 -2.28
CA SER A 85 6.47 1.13 -3.59
C SER A 85 6.36 -0.28 -4.15
N LEU A 86 5.13 -0.73 -4.40
CA LEU A 86 4.84 -2.01 -5.05
C LEU A 86 5.35 -2.10 -6.50
N GLU A 87 5.81 -0.98 -7.07
CA GLU A 87 6.49 -0.94 -8.36
C GLU A 87 7.81 -1.71 -8.37
N PHE A 88 8.55 -1.69 -7.26
CA PHE A 88 9.85 -2.35 -7.14
C PHE A 88 9.77 -3.81 -6.65
N TYR A 89 8.55 -4.31 -6.39
CA TYR A 89 8.33 -5.69 -5.99
C TYR A 89 7.91 -6.57 -7.16
N ALA A 90 8.33 -7.84 -7.12
CA ALA A 90 7.91 -8.82 -8.12
C ALA A 90 6.38 -8.99 -8.13
N ARG A 91 5.79 -8.89 -9.31
CA ARG A 91 4.35 -9.11 -9.51
C ARG A 91 4.00 -10.59 -9.31
N PRO A 92 2.83 -10.91 -8.75
CA PRO A 92 2.31 -12.27 -8.78
C PRO A 92 2.24 -12.80 -10.22
N VAL A 93 2.53 -14.10 -10.40
CA VAL A 93 2.32 -14.80 -11.68
C VAL A 93 0.86 -14.68 -12.13
N GLU A 94 0.60 -14.75 -13.44
CA GLU A 94 -0.74 -14.55 -14.00
C GLU A 94 -1.82 -15.45 -13.37
N SER A 95 -1.48 -16.70 -13.03
CA SER A 95 -2.41 -17.61 -12.35
C SER A 95 -2.80 -17.18 -10.93
N ASN A 96 -2.01 -16.32 -10.29
CA ASN A 96 -2.19 -15.84 -8.93
C ASN A 96 -2.57 -14.36 -8.84
N ILE A 97 -2.61 -13.62 -9.96
CA ILE A 97 -2.90 -12.18 -9.92
C ILE A 97 -4.31 -11.88 -9.38
N LEU A 98 -5.27 -12.73 -9.70
CA LEU A 98 -6.64 -12.67 -9.18
C LEU A 98 -6.75 -13.00 -7.69
N ASN A 99 -5.67 -13.49 -7.08
CA ASN A 99 -5.58 -13.76 -5.64
C ASN A 99 -4.90 -12.60 -4.89
N ALA A 100 -4.58 -11.49 -5.57
CA ALA A 100 -4.16 -10.25 -4.93
C ALA A 100 -5.35 -9.28 -4.85
N MET A 101 -5.76 -8.92 -3.64
CA MET A 101 -6.84 -7.97 -3.38
C MET A 101 -6.35 -6.81 -2.51
N PHE A 102 -6.71 -5.59 -2.92
CA PHE A 102 -6.40 -4.34 -2.25
C PHE A 102 -7.69 -3.64 -1.85
N ILE A 103 -7.85 -3.32 -0.57
CA ILE A 103 -8.95 -2.50 -0.07
C ILE A 103 -8.45 -1.10 0.19
N ILE A 104 -9.01 -0.13 -0.51
CA ILE A 104 -8.63 1.27 -0.43
C ILE A 104 -9.68 2.06 0.33
N CYS A 105 -9.20 2.84 1.28
CA CYS A 105 -10.01 3.80 2.01
C CYS A 105 -9.96 5.14 1.28
N LYS A 106 -11.07 5.58 0.66
CA LYS A 106 -11.10 6.78 -0.18
C LYS A 106 -10.83 8.07 0.59
N ASN A 107 -11.21 8.10 1.86
CA ASN A 107 -11.08 9.27 2.72
C ASN A 107 -9.94 9.07 3.74
N ASP A 108 -8.93 8.28 3.35
CA ASP A 108 -7.76 8.02 4.18
C ASP A 108 -6.71 9.12 3.97
N GLY A 109 -6.28 9.76 5.05
CA GLY A 109 -5.23 10.77 5.02
C GLY A 109 -3.86 10.23 4.60
N TYR A 110 -3.66 8.91 4.66
CA TYR A 110 -2.47 8.24 4.16
C TYR A 110 -2.48 8.00 2.65
N ILE A 111 -3.62 8.13 1.98
CA ILE A 111 -3.75 7.85 0.55
C ILE A 111 -3.93 9.18 -0.21
N LEU A 112 -2.81 9.84 -0.49
CA LEU A 112 -2.79 10.93 -1.47
C LEU A 112 -2.81 10.31 -2.87
N ARG A 113 -3.68 10.78 -3.75
CA ARG A 113 -3.87 10.17 -5.08
C ARG A 113 -3.13 10.90 -6.20
N ASP A 114 -2.74 12.14 -5.95
CA ASP A 114 -2.05 12.95 -6.93
C ASP A 114 -0.59 12.49 -7.04
N GLY A 115 -0.16 12.13 -8.25
CA GLY A 115 1.22 11.75 -8.54
C GLY A 115 1.59 10.31 -8.20
N ILE A 116 0.62 9.43 -7.88
CA ILE A 116 0.87 8.01 -7.61
C ILE A 116 0.19 7.12 -8.66
N PRO A 117 0.88 6.09 -9.20
CA PRO A 117 0.26 5.13 -10.12
C PRO A 117 -0.90 4.37 -9.47
N ASP A 118 -1.90 4.04 -10.29
CA ASP A 118 -3.00 3.17 -9.87
C ASP A 118 -2.50 1.74 -9.66
N MET A 119 -3.14 1.02 -8.73
CA MET A 119 -2.82 -0.38 -8.50
C MET A 119 -2.99 -1.25 -9.75
N ASN A 120 -3.93 -0.90 -10.65
CA ASN A 120 -4.08 -1.61 -11.91
C ASN A 120 -2.97 -1.31 -12.92
N ASP A 121 -2.31 -0.15 -12.83
CA ASP A 121 -1.16 0.15 -13.69
C ASP A 121 0.06 -0.65 -13.22
N LEU A 122 0.26 -0.73 -11.91
CA LEU A 122 1.37 -1.49 -11.33
C LEU A 122 1.14 -3.00 -11.48
N TRP A 123 0.00 -3.50 -11.04
CA TRP A 123 -0.34 -4.92 -10.97
C TRP A 123 -1.67 -5.17 -11.74
N PRO A 124 -1.64 -5.21 -13.08
CA PRO A 124 -2.82 -5.35 -13.91
C PRO A 124 -3.58 -6.65 -13.62
N GLY A 125 -4.89 -6.54 -13.42
CA GLY A 125 -5.74 -7.69 -13.11
C GLY A 125 -5.83 -8.05 -11.62
N CYS A 126 -5.15 -7.29 -10.74
CA CYS A 126 -5.40 -7.39 -9.30
C CYS A 126 -6.81 -6.89 -8.96
N LEU A 127 -7.32 -7.31 -7.81
CA LEU A 127 -8.64 -6.88 -7.33
C LEU A 127 -8.52 -5.65 -6.47
N VAL A 128 -9.30 -4.63 -6.81
CA VAL A 128 -9.26 -3.35 -6.13
C VAL A 128 -10.67 -3.03 -5.61
N ARG A 129 -10.83 -2.96 -4.29
CA ARG A 129 -12.07 -2.57 -3.61
C ARG A 129 -11.90 -1.21 -2.98
N THR A 130 -12.95 -0.39 -3.02
CA THR A 130 -12.91 0.94 -2.42
C THR A 130 -13.98 1.08 -1.35
N VAL A 131 -13.64 1.79 -0.28
CA VAL A 131 -14.49 2.05 0.87
C VAL A 131 -14.49 3.56 1.12
N SER A 132 -15.66 4.17 1.32
CA SER A 132 -15.82 5.62 1.50
C SER A 132 -15.55 6.09 2.94
N TYR A 133 -14.51 5.55 3.56
CA TYR A 133 -14.07 5.89 4.92
C TYR A 133 -12.55 6.09 4.92
N GLY A 134 -12.00 6.66 5.98
CA GLY A 134 -10.55 6.66 6.26
C GLY A 134 -10.13 5.43 7.08
N HIS A 135 -8.82 5.24 7.28
CA HIS A 135 -8.22 4.03 7.86
C HIS A 135 -8.96 3.48 9.09
N ILE A 136 -9.15 4.32 10.13
CA ILE A 136 -9.77 3.92 11.40
C ILE A 136 -11.29 3.75 11.23
N SER A 137 -11.94 4.72 10.59
CA SER A 137 -13.39 4.68 10.36
C SER A 137 -13.83 3.49 9.50
N ALA A 138 -13.02 3.08 8.52
CA ALA A 138 -13.30 1.92 7.69
C ALA A 138 -13.29 0.65 8.53
N PHE A 139 -12.28 0.51 9.41
CA PHE A 139 -12.20 -0.64 10.32
C PHE A 139 -13.43 -0.75 11.24
N ILE A 140 -13.89 0.39 11.79
CA ILE A 140 -15.04 0.43 12.71
C ILE A 140 -16.36 0.21 11.96
N PHE A 141 -16.60 0.95 10.86
CA PHE A 141 -17.92 1.03 10.22
C PHE A 141 -18.08 0.12 9.00
N SER A 142 -17.00 -0.48 8.48
CA SER A 142 -17.01 -1.36 7.31
C SER A 142 -16.32 -2.70 7.57
N GLN A 143 -16.36 -3.17 8.82
CA GLN A 143 -15.77 -4.45 9.23
C GLN A 143 -16.24 -5.63 8.35
N SER A 144 -17.52 -5.64 7.96
CA SER A 144 -18.09 -6.65 7.07
C SER A 144 -17.36 -6.73 5.73
N THR A 145 -16.95 -5.59 5.17
CA THR A 145 -16.17 -5.54 3.92
C THR A 145 -14.82 -6.24 4.06
N PHE A 146 -14.10 -6.01 5.15
CA PHE A 146 -12.81 -6.66 5.42
C PHE A 146 -12.97 -8.16 5.66
N LEU A 147 -14.00 -8.57 6.41
CA LEU A 147 -14.30 -9.98 6.65
C LEU A 147 -14.71 -10.72 5.38
N HIS A 148 -15.54 -10.10 4.53
CA HIS A 148 -15.92 -10.65 3.23
C HIS A 148 -14.73 -10.79 2.30
N ALA A 149 -13.87 -9.77 2.22
CA ALA A 149 -12.64 -9.83 1.45
C ALA A 149 -11.70 -10.95 1.91
N THR A 150 -11.50 -11.08 3.23
CA THR A 150 -10.66 -12.14 3.82
C THR A 150 -11.21 -13.52 3.47
N ALA A 151 -12.50 -13.74 3.69
CA ALA A 151 -13.12 -15.03 3.42
C ALA A 151 -13.15 -15.36 1.92
N GLU A 152 -13.28 -14.36 1.05
CA GLU A 152 -13.16 -14.54 -0.40
C GLU A 152 -11.73 -14.95 -0.79
N MET A 153 -10.71 -14.26 -0.28
CA MET A 153 -9.31 -14.61 -0.54
C MET A 153 -9.00 -16.04 -0.08
N LEU A 154 -9.44 -16.42 1.12
CA LEU A 154 -9.28 -17.79 1.61
C LEU A 154 -10.01 -18.83 0.74
N GLN A 155 -11.19 -18.51 0.20
CA GLN A 155 -11.90 -19.39 -0.73
C GLN A 155 -11.17 -19.56 -2.06
N ARG A 156 -10.55 -18.49 -2.58
CA ARG A 156 -9.75 -18.56 -3.81
C ARG A 156 -8.51 -19.44 -3.68
N GLN A 157 -7.99 -19.63 -2.47
CA GLN A 157 -6.90 -20.59 -2.24
C GLN A 157 -7.36 -22.05 -2.36
N GLN A 158 -8.66 -22.33 -2.36
CA GLN A 158 -9.21 -23.68 -2.41
C GLN A 158 -9.67 -24.02 -3.84
N PRO A 159 -8.93 -24.86 -4.59
CA PRO A 159 -9.19 -25.08 -6.01
C PRO A 159 -10.56 -25.70 -6.35
N ASN A 160 -11.23 -26.32 -5.36
CA ASN A 160 -12.49 -27.04 -5.56
C ASN A 160 -13.72 -26.34 -4.96
N VAL A 161 -13.59 -25.09 -4.47
CA VAL A 161 -14.70 -24.37 -3.84
C VAL A 161 -15.21 -23.27 -4.77
N LYS A 162 -16.50 -23.35 -5.13
CA LYS A 162 -17.17 -22.26 -5.84
C LYS A 162 -17.21 -21.02 -4.94
N LEU A 163 -16.74 -19.89 -5.47
CA LEU A 163 -16.77 -18.60 -4.79
C LEU A 163 -18.20 -18.24 -4.37
N LYS A 164 -18.42 -18.09 -3.06
CA LYS A 164 -19.72 -17.65 -2.54
C LYS A 164 -19.81 -16.12 -2.67
N LYS A 165 -20.95 -15.62 -3.16
CA LYS A 165 -21.20 -14.18 -3.36
C LYS A 165 -21.11 -13.35 -2.06
N ASN A 166 -21.33 -13.97 -0.89
CA ASN A 166 -21.15 -13.41 0.45
C ASN A 166 -20.66 -14.54 1.39
N PRO A 167 -19.35 -14.68 1.57
CA PRO A 167 -18.79 -15.84 2.27
C PRO A 167 -18.97 -15.80 3.80
N VAL A 168 -19.22 -14.61 4.38
CA VAL A 168 -19.50 -14.45 5.82
C VAL A 168 -21.00 -14.28 6.02
N VAL A 169 -21.60 -15.25 6.71
CA VAL A 169 -22.96 -15.18 7.25
C VAL A 169 -22.90 -14.47 8.61
N THR A 170 -23.92 -13.67 8.89
CA THR A 170 -24.14 -12.83 10.07
C THR A 170 -23.60 -13.44 11.36
N LEU A 171 -22.85 -12.64 12.14
CA LEU A 171 -22.43 -12.97 13.51
C LEU A 171 -23.59 -13.63 14.25
N ALA A 172 -23.40 -14.88 14.66
CA ALA A 172 -24.35 -15.56 15.53
C ALA A 172 -24.57 -14.67 16.75
N ASN A 173 -25.83 -14.38 17.09
CA ASN A 173 -26.19 -13.70 18.33
C ASN A 173 -25.56 -14.50 19.47
N VAL A 174 -24.52 -13.96 20.09
CA VAL A 174 -23.96 -14.47 21.33
C VAL A 174 -25.02 -14.20 22.39
N THR A 175 -25.97 -15.12 22.56
CA THR A 175 -26.79 -15.17 23.76
C THR A 175 -25.85 -15.47 24.91
N ALA A 176 -25.50 -14.42 25.66
CA ALA A 176 -24.86 -14.55 26.95
C ALA A 176 -25.80 -15.37 27.84
N SER A 177 -25.47 -16.65 28.04
CA SER A 177 -26.09 -17.44 29.09
C SER A 177 -25.61 -16.86 30.43
N SER A 178 -26.47 -16.06 31.05
CA SER A 178 -26.34 -15.70 32.45
C SER A 178 -26.56 -16.98 33.27
N ASN A 179 -25.45 -17.57 33.72
CA ASN A 179 -25.52 -18.60 34.75
C ASN A 179 -25.73 -17.89 36.10
N THR A 180 -26.96 -18.00 36.61
CA THR A 180 -27.31 -17.80 38.03
C THR A 180 -26.67 -18.85 38.92
#